data_AF-A0A533VF23-F1
#
_entry.id   AF-A0A533VF23-F1
#
_cell.length_a   1.000
_cell.length_b   1.000
_cell.length_c   1.000
_cell.angle_alpha   90.00
_cell.angle_beta   90.00
_cell.angle_gamma   90.00
#
_symmetry.space_group_name_H-M   'P 1'
#
loop_
_entity.id
_entity.type
_entity.pdbx_description
1 polymer ?
#
loop_
_entity_poly.entity_id
_entity_poly.type
_entity_poly.pdbx_seq_one_letter_code
_entity_poly.pdbx_strand_id
1 'polypeptide(L)' 'MAKPLKGKANSEIIRKIAKHFGISRSNVRIVAGVKSMNKVVEISTQNPKK' A
#
# COMPACT_ATOMS: atom_id res chain seq x y z
N MET A 1 -15.93 -4.58 -17.40
CA MET A 1 -15.58 -4.20 -16.02
C MET A 1 -14.37 -5.00 -15.56
N ALA A 2 -13.18 -4.39 -15.51
CA ALA A 2 -12.00 -5.08 -15.02
C ALA A 2 -12.10 -5.20 -13.49
N LYS A 3 -12.55 -6.35 -12.98
CA LYS A 3 -12.43 -6.66 -11.55
C LYS A 3 -10.94 -6.72 -11.26
N PRO A 4 -10.41 -5.88 -10.35
CA PRO A 4 -8.99 -5.92 -10.04
C PRO A 4 -8.66 -7.34 -9.55
N LEU A 5 -7.75 -8.03 -10.25
CA LEU A 5 -7.25 -9.32 -9.79
C LEU A 5 -6.70 -9.10 -8.39
N LYS A 6 -7.38 -9.71 -7.42
CA LYS A 6 -7.12 -9.59 -5.99
C LYS A 6 -5.63 -9.89 -5.76
N GLY A 7 -4.84 -8.85 -5.51
CA GLY A 7 -3.37 -8.94 -5.50
C GLY A 7 -2.68 -7.84 -6.30
N LYS A 8 -3.00 -7.66 -7.59
CA LYS A 8 -2.34 -6.65 -8.44
C LYS A 8 -2.62 -5.22 -7.97
N ALA A 9 -3.86 -4.92 -7.58
CA ALA A 9 -4.25 -3.60 -7.08
C ALA A 9 -3.61 -3.27 -5.72
N ASN A 10 -3.42 -4.27 -4.84
CA ASN A 10 -2.80 -4.04 -3.54
C ASN A 10 -1.32 -3.68 -3.69
N SER A 11 -0.61 -4.45 -4.52
CA SER A 11 0.80 -4.20 -4.81
C SER A 11 1.04 -2.85 -5.48
N GLU A 12 0.13 -2.42 -6.35
CA GLU A 12 0.25 -1.12 -7.02
C GLU A 12 0.02 0.05 -6.05
N ILE A 13 -0.95 -0.06 -5.14
CA ILE A 13 -1.20 0.93 -4.08
C ILE A 13 0.03 1.04 -3.17
N ILE A 14 0.54 -0.10 -2.68
CA ILE A 14 1.75 -0.16 -1.84
C ILE A 14 2.93 0.49 -2.56
N ARG A 15 3.12 0.19 -3.86
CA ARG A 15 4.20 0.76 -4.67
C ARG A 15 4.06 2.28 -4.86
N LYS A 16 2.86 2.78 -5.15
CA LYS A 16 2.60 4.22 -5.35
C LYS A 16 2.80 4.99 -4.05
N ILE A 17 2.27 4.50 -2.93
CA ILE A 17 2.45 5.10 -1.60
C ILE A 17 3.92 5.09 -1.20
N ALA A 18 4.59 3.94 -1.31
CA ALA A 18 6.01 3.82 -1.00
C ALA A 18 6.87 4.81 -1.80
N LYS A 19 6.60 4.96 -3.10
CA LYS A 19 7.31 5.94 -3.96
C LYS A 19 6.99 7.38 -3.60
N HIS A 20 5.74 7.69 -3.28
CA HIS A 20 5.31 9.04 -2.91
C HIS A 20 5.94 9.51 -1.60
N PHE A 21 6.04 8.62 -0.62
CA PHE A 21 6.62 8.91 0.70
C PHE A 21 8.12 8.59 0.80
N GLY A 22 8.74 8.00 -0.23
CA GLY A 22 10.16 7.63 -0.22
C GLY A 22 10.53 6.53 0.78
N ILE A 23 9.58 5.67 1.14
CA ILE A 23 9.75 4.60 2.15
C ILE A 23 9.78 3.21 1.51
N SER A 24 10.27 2.21 2.27
CA SER A 24 10.21 0.81 1.83
C SER A 24 8.77 0.32 1.71
N ARG A 25 8.51 -0.59 0.76
CA ARG A 25 7.21 -1.26 0.62
C ARG A 25 6.83 -2.05 1.88
N SER A 26 7.81 -2.52 2.63
CA SER A 26 7.63 -3.21 3.91
C SER A 26 6.97 -2.33 4.97
N ASN A 27 7.10 -1.00 4.82
CA ASN A 27 6.54 0.00 5.73
C ASN A 27 5.11 0.42 5.36
N VAL A 28 4.53 -0.15 4.30
CA VAL A 28 3.19 0.20 3.82
C VAL A 28 2.32 -1.04 3.85
N ARG A 29 1.28 -1.04 4.68
CA ARG A 29 0.40 -2.19 4.87
C ARG A 29 -1.06 -1.79 4.75
N ILE A 30 -1.84 -2.56 4.01
CA ILE A 30 -3.30 -2.41 3.99
C ILE A 30 -3.85 -3.06 5.27
N VAL A 31 -4.44 -2.26 6.15
CA VAL A 31 -4.99 -2.71 7.43
C VAL A 31 -6.49 -2.98 7.34
N ALA A 32 -7.21 -2.31 6.44
CA ALA A 32 -8.63 -2.55 6.22
C ALA A 32 -9.07 -2.27 4.77
N GLY A 33 -10.25 -2.79 4.40
CA GLY A 33 -10.85 -2.53 3.08
C GLY A 33 -10.34 -3.43 1.95
N VAL A 34 -9.77 -4.61 2.26
CA VAL A 34 -9.23 -5.55 1.24
C VAL A 34 -10.29 -5.96 0.20
N LYS A 35 -11.56 -6.03 0.60
CA LYS A 35 -12.71 -6.33 -0.28
C LYS A 35 -13.51 -5.08 -0.71
N SER A 36 -13.14 -3.90 -0.20
CA SER A 36 -13.86 -2.65 -0.41
C SER A 36 -13.12 -1.74 -1.39
N MET A 37 -13.87 -0.80 -2.01
CA MET A 37 -13.28 0.22 -2.88
C MET A 37 -12.41 1.19 -2.08
N ASN A 38 -12.85 1.55 -0.87
CA ASN A 38 -12.08 2.35 0.07
C ASN A 38 -11.16 1.45 0.90
N LYS A 39 -9.86 1.79 0.93
CA LYS A 39 -8.83 1.02 1.65
C LYS A 39 -8.15 1.90 2.68
N VAL A 40 -7.96 1.35 3.87
CA VAL A 40 -7.17 1.96 4.93
C VAL A 40 -5.77 1.37 4.87
N VAL A 41 -4.78 2.24 4.73
CA VAL A 41 -3.38 1.88 4.61
C VAL A 41 -2.63 2.49 5.79
N GLU A 42 -1.91 1.65 6.52
CA GLU A 42 -0.98 2.04 7.57
C GLU A 42 0.40 2.25 6.95
N ILE A 43 1.03 3.36 7.35
CA ILE A 43 2.36 3.76 6.92
C ILE A 43 3.25 3.87 8.16
N SER A 44 4.18 2.95 8.29
CA SER A 44 5.14 2.93 9.40
C SER A 44 6.41 3.65 8.97
N THR A 45 6.54 4.94 9.28
CA THR A 45 7.76 5.71 9.05
C THR A 45 8.84 5.28 10.05
N GLN A 46 9.37 4.07 9.93
CA GLN A 46 10.64 3.77 10.57
C GLN A 46 11.68 4.61 9.86
N ASN A 47 12.20 5.60 10.59
CA ASN A 47 13.21 6.56 10.18
C ASN A 47 14.21 5.89 9.22
N PRO A 48 14.48 6.44 8.02
CA PRO A 48 15.45 5.82 7.12
C PRO A 48 16.74 5.63 7.92
N LYS A 49 17.19 4.38 8.05
CA LYS A 49 18.52 4.09 8.58
C LYS A 49 19.49 4.89 7.71
N LYS A 50 20.04 5.96 8.29
CA LYS A 50 21.14 6.75 7.75
C LYS A 50 22.29 5.82 7.38
#